data_AF-A0A661D157-F1
#
_entry.id   AF-A0A661D157-F1
#
_cell.length_a   1.000
_cell.length_b   1.000
_cell.length_c   1.000
_cell.angle_alpha   90.00
_cell.angle_beta   90.00
_cell.angle_gamma   90.00
#
_symmetry.space_group_name_H-M   'P 1'
#
loop_
_entity.id
_entity.type
_entity.pdbx_description
1 polymer ?
#
loop_
_entity_poly.entity_id
_entity_poly.type
_entity_poly.pdbx_seq_one_letter_code
_entity_poly.pdbx_strand_id
1 'polypeptide(L)'
;MNKYGGEMALNEILTRWAKVNPKPLVLLIDEVDALVGDTLITVLRQLRAGYAKRPALFPQSIILCGVRDVRDYRIHSELEKAIITGGSAFNVKAESLRLGNFTKADIKTLYTQHTQETGQWFEPEVIDLAWKLTRGQPWLVNALGYEVGFEIKAHRNRSVSITTEMVEQAKENLILRRETHLDQLMDKLKEARVQRVIQPMLLGEQIPLSKEDTEYVVDLGLVHQNQNGHTEIANRIYQEVIPRELSWGFQMGMVQETAWYVDTTSGKLNIDKLLAAFQSFFRENSEHWLQQFQYQEAGSQLLLQAFLQRIVNSGGRVEREYGLGRMRTDLLVIWPVSSGVQKIVIELKLLHHSRPSTIAQGLKPTWQYMDKAGTSEGHLLVFDRDPNRAWEDKIFSEAQTYKNQTIIVWGM
;
A
#
# COMPACT_ATOMS: atom_id res chain seq x y z
N MET A 1 30.79 13.94 29.42
CA MET A 1 30.95 14.93 28.33
C MET A 1 32.10 15.91 28.56
N ASN A 2 32.39 16.38 29.79
CA ASN A 2 33.44 17.38 30.04
C ASN A 2 34.90 16.95 29.78
N LYS A 3 35.20 15.66 29.52
CA LYS A 3 36.58 15.16 29.33
C LYS A 3 36.87 14.63 27.91
N TYR A 4 35.83 14.25 27.17
CA TYR A 4 35.90 13.77 25.79
C TYR A 4 34.67 14.39 25.12
N GLY A 5 34.87 15.33 24.17
CA GLY A 5 33.77 16.06 23.53
C GLY A 5 32.75 15.15 22.84
N GLY A 6 31.66 15.72 22.31
CA GLY A 6 30.56 14.97 21.67
C GLY A 6 31.02 13.99 20.58
N GLU A 7 32.14 14.29 19.92
CA GLU A 7 32.74 13.48 18.84
C GLU A 7 33.51 12.23 19.30
N MET A 8 33.66 11.99 20.62
CA MET A 8 34.40 10.83 21.15
C MET A 8 33.64 10.02 22.21
N ALA A 9 32.48 10.50 22.64
CA ALA A 9 31.75 9.92 23.77
C ALA A 9 31.31 8.46 23.53
N LEU A 10 30.78 8.13 22.35
CA LEU A 10 30.34 6.79 22.02
C LEU A 10 31.53 5.82 21.97
N ASN A 11 32.65 6.22 21.37
CA ASN A 11 33.84 5.37 21.30
C ASN A 11 34.37 5.03 22.71
N GLU A 12 34.43 6.03 23.60
CA GLU A 12 34.90 5.84 24.97
C GLU A 12 33.97 4.93 25.79
N ILE A 13 32.65 5.12 25.66
CA ILE A 13 31.66 4.26 26.32
C ILE A 13 31.83 2.80 25.88
N LEU A 14 31.91 2.55 24.58
CA LEU A 14 32.10 1.21 24.03
C LEU A 14 33.45 0.60 24.43
N THR A 15 34.49 1.43 24.51
CA THR A 15 35.83 1.00 24.96
C THR A 15 35.80 0.54 26.42
N ARG A 16 35.19 1.34 27.29
CA ARG A 16 35.05 0.99 28.71
C ARG A 16 34.20 -0.25 28.92
N TRP A 17 33.09 -0.35 28.18
CA TRP A 17 32.20 -1.50 28.28
C TRP A 17 32.91 -2.80 27.86
N ALA A 18 33.61 -2.79 26.73
CA ALA A 18 34.39 -3.96 26.30
C ALA A 18 35.48 -4.33 27.33
N LYS A 19 36.17 -3.34 27.89
CA LYS A 19 37.26 -3.56 28.87
C LYS A 19 36.80 -4.27 30.15
N VAL A 20 35.60 -3.94 30.65
CA VAL A 20 35.08 -4.53 31.90
C VAL A 20 34.30 -5.82 31.69
N ASN A 21 33.97 -6.16 30.44
CA ASN A 21 33.20 -7.35 30.12
C ASN A 21 34.16 -8.55 29.94
N PRO A 22 33.99 -9.64 30.70
CA PRO A 22 34.85 -10.82 30.55
C PRO A 22 34.62 -11.59 29.24
N LYS A 23 33.52 -11.30 28.51
CA LYS A 23 33.19 -11.92 27.22
C LYS A 23 33.27 -10.91 26.09
N PRO A 24 33.60 -11.34 24.86
CA PRO A 24 33.54 -10.45 23.70
C PRO A 24 32.13 -9.88 23.49
N LEU A 25 32.09 -8.59 23.18
CA LEU A 25 30.84 -7.84 23.01
C LEU A 25 30.40 -7.86 21.55
N VAL A 26 29.13 -8.21 21.30
CA VAL A 26 28.44 -8.03 20.02
C VAL A 26 27.37 -6.96 20.21
N LEU A 27 27.40 -5.92 19.38
CA LEU A 27 26.51 -4.77 19.47
C LEU A 27 25.54 -4.76 18.29
N LEU A 28 24.24 -4.70 18.56
CA LEU A 28 23.21 -4.44 17.56
C LEU A 28 22.70 -3.02 17.80
N ILE A 29 22.81 -2.16 16.79
CA ILE A 29 22.26 -0.80 16.81
C ILE A 29 21.09 -0.79 15.85
N ASP A 30 19.89 -0.75 16.41
CA ASP A 30 18.66 -0.67 15.64
C ASP A 30 18.32 0.77 15.23
N GLU A 31 17.51 0.92 14.18
CA GLU A 31 17.08 2.21 13.62
C GLU A 31 18.23 3.22 13.43
N VAL A 32 19.38 2.74 12.94
CA VAL A 32 20.56 3.60 12.71
C VAL A 32 20.25 4.76 11.76
N ASP A 33 19.22 4.58 10.94
CA ASP A 33 18.68 5.52 9.97
C ASP A 33 17.79 6.61 10.56
N ALA A 34 17.41 6.50 11.84
CA ALA A 34 16.83 7.62 12.58
C ALA A 34 17.87 8.73 12.82
N LEU A 35 19.17 8.41 12.76
CA LEU A 35 20.24 9.40 12.82
C LEU A 35 20.40 10.09 11.47
N VAL A 36 20.38 11.42 11.46
CA VAL A 36 20.48 12.23 10.23
C VAL A 36 21.72 13.13 10.25
N GLY A 37 22.19 13.50 9.06
CA GLY A 37 23.22 14.53 8.91
C GLY A 37 24.52 14.20 9.65
N ASP A 38 25.04 15.22 10.33
CA ASP A 38 26.30 15.16 11.07
C ASP A 38 26.27 14.17 12.26
N THR A 39 25.09 13.85 12.80
CA THR A 39 24.96 12.88 13.89
C THR A 39 25.29 11.47 13.43
N LEU A 40 24.73 11.03 12.30
CA LEU A 40 25.04 9.72 11.72
C LEU A 40 26.53 9.62 11.36
N ILE A 41 27.09 10.67 10.73
CA ILE A 41 28.51 10.73 10.38
C ILE A 41 29.39 10.59 11.63
N THR A 42 29.04 11.30 12.70
CA THR A 42 29.78 11.28 13.96
C THR A 42 29.77 9.90 14.60
N VAL A 43 28.62 9.21 14.60
CA VAL A 43 28.51 7.82 15.09
C VAL A 43 29.38 6.90 14.26
N LEU A 44 29.27 6.93 12.92
CA LEU A 44 30.05 6.06 12.04
C LEU A 44 31.56 6.27 12.18
N ARG A 45 32.02 7.53 12.29
CA ARG A 45 33.44 7.86 12.52
C ARG A 45 33.95 7.28 13.85
N GLN A 46 33.15 7.37 14.91
CA GLN A 46 33.50 6.81 16.22
C GLN A 46 33.56 5.28 16.21
N LEU A 47 32.62 4.62 15.53
CA LEU A 47 32.65 3.17 15.35
C LEU A 47 33.89 2.71 14.57
N ARG A 48 34.25 3.45 13.51
CA ARG A 48 35.45 3.20 12.73
C ARG A 48 36.73 3.33 13.55
N ALA A 49 36.85 4.40 14.34
CA ALA A 49 38.02 4.66 15.17
C ALA A 49 38.25 3.55 16.22
N GLY A 50 37.20 2.85 16.64
CA GLY A 50 37.29 1.72 17.57
C GLY A 50 37.71 0.41 16.92
N TYR A 51 37.76 0.30 15.59
CA TYR A 51 38.02 -0.95 14.88
C TYR A 51 39.35 -1.62 15.31
N ALA A 52 40.43 -0.84 15.41
CA ALA A 52 41.75 -1.34 15.79
C ALA A 52 41.86 -1.82 17.25
N LYS A 53 40.86 -1.53 18.10
CA LYS A 53 40.82 -1.90 19.52
C LYS A 53 40.15 -3.26 19.75
N ARG A 54 39.61 -3.89 18.71
CA ARG A 54 38.91 -5.19 18.80
C ARG A 54 39.89 -6.35 19.01
N PRO A 55 39.47 -7.44 19.70
CA PRO A 55 38.22 -7.58 20.45
C PRO A 55 38.33 -7.11 21.92
N ALA A 56 39.53 -6.78 22.42
CA ALA A 56 39.78 -6.59 23.85
C ALA A 56 39.23 -5.27 24.42
N LEU A 57 39.20 -4.21 23.62
CA LEU A 57 38.88 -2.86 24.06
C LEU A 57 37.78 -2.21 23.19
N PHE A 58 37.02 -3.00 22.44
CA PHE A 58 35.88 -2.53 21.63
C PHE A 58 34.99 -3.71 21.21
N PRO A 59 33.69 -3.51 20.90
CA PRO A 59 32.83 -4.59 20.39
C PRO A 59 33.47 -5.39 19.26
N GLN A 60 33.49 -6.72 19.39
CA GLN A 60 34.02 -7.64 18.40
C GLN A 60 33.27 -7.52 17.07
N SER A 61 31.94 -7.43 17.14
CA SER A 61 31.07 -7.27 15.99
C SER A 61 30.02 -6.20 16.27
N ILE A 62 29.67 -5.45 15.24
CA ILE A 62 28.63 -4.42 15.29
C ILE A 62 27.72 -4.65 14.09
N ILE A 63 26.43 -4.77 14.36
CA ILE A 63 25.37 -4.86 13.36
C ILE A 63 24.61 -3.54 13.42
N LEU A 64 24.55 -2.85 12.28
CA LEU A 64 23.76 -1.64 12.12
C LEU A 64 22.49 -2.05 11.35
N CYS A 65 21.34 -1.94 12.01
CA CYS A 65 20.04 -2.23 11.42
C CYS A 65 19.36 -0.90 11.05
N GLY A 66 18.75 -0.87 9.88
CA GLY A 66 18.01 0.29 9.36
C GLY A 66 17.26 -0.12 8.10
N VAL A 67 16.36 0.75 7.62
CA VAL A 67 15.53 0.47 6.43
C VAL A 67 16.38 0.49 5.15
N ARG A 68 17.49 1.24 5.13
CA ARG A 68 18.42 1.29 4.00
C ARG A 68 19.84 0.93 4.41
N ASP A 69 20.64 0.59 3.41
CA ASP A 69 22.08 0.46 3.62
C ASP A 69 22.66 1.83 3.98
N VAL A 70 23.47 1.88 5.03
CA VAL A 70 24.23 3.07 5.44
C VAL A 70 25.05 3.68 4.29
N ARG A 71 25.38 2.91 3.24
CA ARG A 71 26.09 3.41 2.03
C ARG A 71 25.22 4.21 1.08
N ASP A 72 23.90 3.97 1.09
CA ASP A 72 22.96 4.61 0.17
C ASP A 72 22.54 6.00 0.67
N TYR A 73 22.93 6.38 1.89
CA TYR A 73 22.71 7.72 2.41
C TYR A 73 23.61 8.72 1.70
N ARG A 74 22.98 9.64 0.98
CA ARG A 74 23.57 10.91 0.57
C ARG A 74 23.41 11.90 1.72
N ILE A 75 24.43 12.00 2.57
CA ILE A 75 24.35 12.85 3.75
C ILE A 75 24.81 14.27 3.39
N HIS A 76 23.91 15.23 3.57
CA HIS A 76 24.29 16.65 3.58
C HIS A 76 24.89 16.96 4.95
N SER A 77 26.20 17.27 4.99
CA SER A 77 26.84 17.76 6.20
C SER A 77 26.73 19.28 6.23
N GLU A 78 26.11 19.82 7.28
CA GLU A 78 26.03 21.27 7.48
C GLU A 78 27.40 21.82 7.90
N LEU A 79 28.15 21.04 8.67
CA LEU A 79 29.51 21.35 9.12
C LEU A 79 30.52 21.37 7.96
N GLU A 80 30.46 20.40 7.05
CA GLU A 80 31.39 20.28 5.92
C GLU A 80 30.87 20.96 4.64
N LYS A 81 29.64 21.52 4.67
CA LYS A 81 28.94 22.18 3.53
C LYS A 81 29.00 21.37 2.23
N ALA A 82 29.02 20.05 2.32
CA ALA A 82 29.21 19.14 1.21
C ALA A 82 28.26 17.95 1.30
N ILE A 83 27.93 17.39 0.13
CA ILE A 83 27.23 16.11 0.04
C ILE A 83 28.28 15.03 0.20
N ILE A 84 28.25 14.31 1.32
CA ILE A 84 29.11 13.15 1.53
C ILE A 84 28.41 11.96 0.91
N THR A 85 28.87 11.55 -0.27
CA THR A 85 28.48 10.31 -0.93
C THR A 85 29.59 9.28 -0.72
N GLY A 86 29.31 8.16 -0.03
CA GLY A 86 30.19 6.99 -0.01
C GLY A 86 31.66 7.23 0.42
N GLY A 87 31.89 8.07 1.44
CA GLY A 87 33.23 8.41 1.93
C GLY A 87 33.85 7.45 2.96
N SER A 88 35.07 7.79 3.40
CA SER A 88 35.90 7.05 4.37
C SER A 88 35.15 6.65 5.68
N ALA A 89 34.16 7.44 6.12
CA ALA A 89 33.35 7.16 7.31
C ALA A 89 32.45 5.91 7.16
N PHE A 90 32.16 5.47 5.94
CA PHE A 90 31.33 4.30 5.64
C PHE A 90 32.13 2.99 5.51
N ASN A 91 33.47 3.07 5.57
CA ASN A 91 34.37 1.91 5.61
C ASN A 91 34.41 1.24 7.01
N VAL A 92 33.24 1.04 7.61
CA VAL A 92 33.04 0.34 8.90
C VAL A 92 32.42 -1.04 8.70
N LYS A 93 31.90 -1.32 7.49
CA LYS A 93 31.04 -2.45 7.18
C LYS A 93 31.78 -3.54 6.41
N ALA A 94 31.79 -4.75 6.94
CA ALA A 94 32.37 -5.94 6.31
C ALA A 94 31.41 -6.60 5.30
N GLU A 95 30.11 -6.64 5.61
CA GLU A 95 29.07 -7.27 4.79
C GLU A 95 27.76 -6.48 4.87
N SER A 96 26.97 -6.50 3.79
CA SER A 96 25.59 -6.00 3.80
C SER A 96 24.62 -7.16 3.68
N LEU A 97 23.92 -7.43 4.79
CA LEU A 97 22.88 -8.45 4.86
C LEU A 97 21.53 -7.78 4.62
N ARG A 98 20.80 -8.27 3.62
CA ARG A 98 19.42 -7.85 3.36
C ARG A 98 18.49 -8.94 3.86
N LEU A 99 17.63 -8.62 4.82
CA LEU A 99 16.50 -9.46 5.19
C LEU A 99 15.38 -9.21 4.18
N GLY A 100 15.09 -10.22 3.36
CA GLY A 100 14.03 -10.16 2.36
C GLY A 100 12.65 -10.47 2.94
N ASN A 101 11.63 -10.32 2.10
CA ASN A 101 10.31 -10.85 2.37
C ASN A 101 10.37 -12.38 2.50
N PHE A 102 9.41 -12.94 3.26
CA PHE A 102 9.18 -14.38 3.27
C PHE A 102 8.93 -14.89 1.86
N THR A 103 9.40 -16.08 1.56
CA THR A 103 8.93 -16.85 0.40
C THR A 103 7.58 -17.50 0.73
N LYS A 104 6.86 -17.98 -0.29
CA LYS A 104 5.65 -18.78 -0.08
C LYS A 104 5.92 -20.03 0.79
N ALA A 105 7.12 -20.61 0.69
CA ALA A 105 7.54 -21.72 1.53
C ALA A 105 7.76 -21.31 2.99
N ASP A 106 8.28 -20.11 3.23
CA ASP A 106 8.43 -19.56 4.58
C ASP A 106 7.07 -19.29 5.23
N ILE A 107 6.11 -18.72 4.48
CA ILE A 107 4.72 -18.55 4.96
C ILE A 107 4.11 -19.90 5.35
N LYS A 108 4.25 -20.90 4.47
CA LYS A 108 3.76 -22.27 4.76
C LYS A 108 4.38 -22.82 6.04
N THR A 109 5.68 -22.64 6.21
CA THR A 109 6.42 -23.11 7.39
C THR A 109 5.94 -22.41 8.65
N LEU A 110 5.80 -21.09 8.62
CA LEU A 110 5.29 -20.28 9.72
C LEU A 110 3.88 -20.70 10.15
N TYR A 111 2.95 -20.87 9.20
CA TYR A 111 1.57 -21.28 9.54
C TYR A 111 1.48 -22.75 9.98
N THR A 112 2.42 -23.59 9.52
CA THR A 112 2.54 -24.97 10.00
C THR A 112 3.00 -25.02 11.45
N GLN A 113 3.88 -24.11 11.90
CA GLN A 113 4.27 -24.01 13.31
C GLN A 113 3.05 -23.72 14.20
N HIS A 114 2.19 -22.78 13.80
CA HIS A 114 0.91 -22.54 14.50
C HIS A 114 0.03 -23.79 14.56
N THR A 115 -0.05 -24.55 13.46
CA THR A 115 -0.82 -25.80 13.42
C THR A 115 -0.26 -26.84 14.40
N GLN A 116 1.07 -26.98 14.46
CA GLN A 116 1.75 -27.92 15.37
C GLN A 116 1.59 -27.54 16.83
N GLU A 117 1.63 -26.24 17.14
CA GLU A 117 1.54 -25.74 18.52
C GLU A 117 0.11 -25.70 19.05
N THR A 118 -0.87 -25.39 18.19
CA THR A 118 -2.26 -25.13 18.63
C THR A 118 -3.25 -26.21 18.23
N GLY A 119 -2.87 -27.11 17.30
CA GLY A 119 -3.77 -28.07 16.68
C GLY A 119 -4.75 -27.47 15.66
N GLN A 120 -4.75 -26.14 15.48
CA GLN A 120 -5.64 -25.48 14.52
C GLN A 120 -5.01 -25.44 13.13
N TRP A 121 -5.66 -26.11 12.20
CA TRP A 121 -5.18 -26.27 10.83
C TRP A 121 -5.52 -25.06 9.94
N PHE A 122 -4.60 -24.70 9.04
CA PHE A 122 -4.85 -23.77 7.92
C PHE A 122 -5.08 -24.53 6.62
N GLU A 123 -6.21 -24.32 5.95
CA GLU A 123 -6.50 -24.98 4.67
C GLU A 123 -5.40 -24.69 3.62
N PRO A 124 -5.09 -25.63 2.72
CA PRO A 124 -4.02 -25.46 1.74
C PRO A 124 -4.11 -24.16 0.91
N GLU A 125 -5.33 -23.77 0.56
CA GLU A 125 -5.66 -22.57 -0.22
C GLU A 125 -5.33 -21.27 0.52
N VAL A 126 -5.28 -21.30 1.86
CA VAL A 126 -4.94 -20.13 2.68
C VAL A 126 -3.50 -19.67 2.42
N ILE A 127 -2.57 -20.60 2.20
CA ILE A 127 -1.17 -20.23 1.93
C ILE A 127 -1.07 -19.44 0.61
N ASP A 128 -1.84 -19.86 -0.39
CA ASP A 128 -1.92 -19.19 -1.70
C ASP A 128 -2.55 -17.80 -1.58
N LEU A 129 -3.60 -17.68 -0.77
CA LEU A 129 -4.25 -16.41 -0.50
C LEU A 129 -3.32 -15.47 0.28
N ALA A 130 -2.72 -15.92 1.38
CA ALA A 130 -1.79 -15.14 2.19
C ALA A 130 -0.60 -14.65 1.35
N TRP A 131 -0.06 -15.48 0.47
CA TRP A 131 0.97 -15.07 -0.49
C TRP A 131 0.48 -13.97 -1.45
N LYS A 132 -0.72 -14.13 -2.03
CA LYS A 132 -1.32 -13.12 -2.92
C LYS A 132 -1.56 -11.80 -2.18
N LEU A 133 -2.04 -11.85 -0.94
CA LEU A 133 -2.39 -10.68 -0.13
C LEU A 133 -1.15 -9.88 0.30
N THR A 134 -0.09 -10.57 0.69
CA THR A 134 1.06 -9.96 1.38
C THR A 134 2.34 -9.91 0.56
N ARG A 135 2.47 -10.77 -0.46
CA ARG A 135 3.73 -11.05 -1.16
C ARG A 135 4.91 -11.31 -0.21
N GLY A 136 4.62 -11.95 0.92
CA GLY A 136 5.63 -12.31 1.93
C GLY A 136 6.12 -11.15 2.79
N GLN A 137 5.52 -9.96 2.71
CA GLN A 137 5.88 -8.86 3.60
C GLN A 137 5.72 -9.33 5.06
N PRO A 138 6.80 -9.37 5.87
CA PRO A 138 6.80 -10.11 7.12
C PRO A 138 5.76 -9.64 8.13
N TRP A 139 5.54 -8.33 8.24
CA TRP A 139 4.53 -7.78 9.15
C TRP A 139 3.11 -8.17 8.73
N LEU A 140 2.75 -8.05 7.46
CA LEU A 140 1.44 -8.40 6.91
C LEU A 140 1.15 -9.90 7.06
N VAL A 141 2.14 -10.77 6.81
CA VAL A 141 1.98 -12.22 7.00
C VAL A 141 1.66 -12.54 8.45
N ASN A 142 2.43 -11.98 9.40
CA ASN A 142 2.20 -12.20 10.82
C ASN A 142 0.88 -11.56 11.29
N ALA A 143 0.56 -10.35 10.83
CA ALA A 143 -0.68 -9.65 11.18
C ALA A 143 -1.92 -10.42 10.71
N LEU A 144 -1.90 -10.99 9.49
CA LEU A 144 -2.99 -11.84 9.01
C LEU A 144 -3.15 -13.10 9.86
N GLY A 145 -2.04 -13.81 10.13
CA GLY A 145 -2.05 -15.01 10.96
C GLY A 145 -2.54 -14.73 12.39
N TYR A 146 -2.08 -13.62 12.97
CA TYR A 146 -2.48 -13.16 14.30
C TYR A 146 -3.96 -12.78 14.35
N GLU A 147 -4.43 -11.97 13.40
CA GLU A 147 -5.82 -11.54 13.34
C GLU A 147 -6.78 -12.74 13.20
N VAL A 148 -6.50 -13.63 12.25
CA VAL A 148 -7.38 -14.77 11.96
C VAL A 148 -7.31 -15.85 13.05
N GLY A 149 -6.13 -16.07 13.63
CA GLY A 149 -5.90 -17.14 14.61
C GLY A 149 -6.16 -16.73 16.06
N PHE A 150 -6.09 -15.45 16.40
CA PHE A 150 -6.13 -15.00 17.80
C PHE A 150 -7.16 -13.90 18.06
N GLU A 151 -7.28 -12.90 17.20
CA GLU A 151 -8.16 -11.75 17.47
C GLU A 151 -9.62 -12.07 17.21
N ILE A 152 -9.96 -12.62 16.04
CA ILE A 152 -11.35 -12.90 15.67
C ILE A 152 -11.95 -13.98 16.59
N LYS A 153 -12.83 -13.56 17.51
CA LYS A 153 -13.41 -14.42 18.56
C LYS A 153 -14.04 -15.70 18.01
N ALA A 154 -14.72 -15.62 16.87
CA ALA A 154 -15.36 -16.77 16.22
C ALA A 154 -14.35 -17.86 15.79
N HIS A 155 -13.10 -17.49 15.51
CA HIS A 155 -12.05 -18.38 15.01
C HIS A 155 -11.16 -18.94 16.12
N ARG A 156 -11.37 -18.54 17.39
CA ARG A 156 -10.56 -19.01 18.53
C ARG A 156 -10.80 -20.48 18.87
N ASN A 157 -11.89 -21.08 18.38
CA ASN A 157 -12.11 -22.51 18.51
C ASN A 157 -11.13 -23.28 17.61
N ARG A 158 -10.10 -23.88 18.22
CA ARG A 158 -9.01 -24.58 17.52
C ARG A 158 -9.43 -25.83 16.75
N SER A 159 -10.64 -26.36 17.01
CA SER A 159 -11.20 -27.47 16.23
C SER A 159 -11.72 -27.05 14.84
N VAL A 160 -11.91 -25.75 14.61
CA VAL A 160 -12.32 -25.21 13.32
C VAL A 160 -11.07 -24.83 12.52
N SER A 161 -10.98 -25.35 11.30
CA SER A 161 -9.90 -25.01 10.37
C SER A 161 -10.03 -23.56 9.89
N ILE A 162 -8.90 -22.90 9.69
CA ILE A 162 -8.86 -21.56 9.11
C ILE A 162 -9.04 -21.67 7.60
N THR A 163 -10.09 -21.02 7.09
CA THR A 163 -10.45 -21.00 5.66
C THR A 163 -10.02 -19.70 4.97
N THR A 164 -10.15 -19.64 3.65
CA THR A 164 -9.86 -18.42 2.87
C THR A 164 -10.78 -17.25 3.23
N GLU A 165 -12.05 -17.51 3.55
CA GLU A 165 -13.04 -16.48 3.90
C GLU A 165 -12.69 -15.84 5.24
N MET A 166 -12.19 -16.64 6.19
CA MET A 166 -11.71 -16.15 7.49
C MET A 166 -10.52 -15.22 7.32
N VAL A 167 -9.61 -15.53 6.39
CA VAL A 167 -8.43 -14.71 6.09
C VAL A 167 -8.81 -13.43 5.33
N GLU A 168 -9.77 -13.49 4.41
CA GLU A 168 -10.33 -12.27 3.79
C GLU A 168 -10.96 -11.36 4.85
N GLN A 169 -11.72 -11.91 5.81
CA GLN A 169 -12.26 -11.13 6.92
C GLN A 169 -11.14 -10.50 7.78
N ALA A 170 -10.08 -11.26 8.06
CA ALA A 170 -8.93 -10.74 8.79
C ALA A 170 -8.23 -9.59 8.03
N LYS A 171 -8.07 -9.72 6.71
CA LYS A 171 -7.56 -8.67 5.84
C LYS A 171 -8.42 -7.39 5.92
N GLU A 172 -9.74 -7.52 5.82
CA GLU A 172 -10.66 -6.36 5.94
C GLU A 172 -10.53 -5.69 7.32
N ASN A 173 -10.45 -6.48 8.39
CA ASN A 173 -10.26 -5.93 9.75
C ASN A 173 -8.97 -5.12 9.85
N LEU A 174 -7.85 -5.63 9.35
CA LEU A 174 -6.56 -4.93 9.37
C LEU A 174 -6.60 -3.60 8.60
N ILE A 175 -7.25 -3.59 7.44
CA ILE A 175 -7.38 -2.39 6.61
C ILE A 175 -8.27 -1.34 7.28
N LEU A 176 -9.39 -1.77 7.89
CA LEU A 176 -10.31 -0.86 8.57
C LEU A 176 -9.75 -0.31 9.89
N ARG A 177 -8.99 -1.11 10.65
CA ARG A 177 -8.44 -0.69 11.94
C ARG A 177 -7.25 0.27 11.84
N ARG A 178 -6.64 0.44 10.66
CA ARG A 178 -5.46 1.30 10.46
C ARG A 178 -4.35 0.98 11.46
N GLU A 179 -3.84 -0.24 11.37
CA GLU A 179 -2.72 -0.67 12.21
C GLU A 179 -1.53 0.31 12.07
N THR A 180 -0.83 0.59 13.17
CA THR A 180 0.22 1.63 13.24
C THR A 180 1.31 1.46 12.17
N HIS A 181 1.63 0.22 11.79
CA HIS A 181 2.59 -0.05 10.71
C HIS A 181 2.10 0.48 9.35
N LEU A 182 0.82 0.36 9.04
CA LEU A 182 0.23 0.94 7.85
C LEU A 182 0.31 2.46 7.92
N ASP A 183 -0.08 3.08 9.04
CA ASP A 183 -0.04 4.54 9.19
C ASP A 183 1.37 5.13 8.95
N GLN A 184 2.41 4.52 9.52
CA GLN A 184 3.79 4.95 9.33
C GLN A 184 4.23 4.89 7.86
N LEU A 185 3.85 3.81 7.17
CA LEU A 185 4.16 3.63 5.76
C LEU A 185 3.37 4.62 4.89
N MET A 186 2.15 4.95 5.29
CA MET A 186 1.25 5.84 4.56
C MET A 186 1.63 7.31 4.71
N ASP A 187 2.28 7.71 5.81
CA ASP A 187 2.86 9.05 5.93
C ASP A 187 3.90 9.33 4.82
N LYS A 188 4.61 8.30 4.35
CA LYS A 188 5.57 8.41 3.23
C LYS A 188 4.92 8.74 1.90
N LEU A 189 3.61 8.51 1.73
CA LEU A 189 2.89 8.90 0.52
C LEU A 189 2.86 10.43 0.32
N LYS A 190 3.14 11.21 1.37
CA LYS A 190 3.23 12.68 1.32
C LYS A 190 4.51 13.18 0.63
N GLU A 191 5.52 12.32 0.50
CA GLU A 191 6.79 12.71 -0.10
C GLU A 191 6.67 12.80 -1.63
N ALA A 192 7.12 13.92 -2.22
CA ALA A 192 7.04 14.13 -3.67
C ALA A 192 7.75 13.04 -4.49
N ARG A 193 8.81 12.43 -3.95
CA ARG A 193 9.52 11.31 -4.60
C ARG A 193 8.71 10.02 -4.63
N VAL A 194 7.93 9.75 -3.58
CA VAL A 194 7.03 8.59 -3.51
C VAL A 194 5.85 8.81 -4.46
N GLN A 195 5.30 10.03 -4.47
CA GLN A 195 4.22 10.40 -5.38
C GLN A 195 4.58 10.17 -6.85
N ARG A 196 5.79 10.55 -7.30
CA ARG A 196 6.24 10.36 -8.69
C ARG A 196 6.24 8.90 -9.13
N VAL A 197 6.33 7.95 -8.20
CA VAL A 197 6.31 6.51 -8.47
C VAL A 197 4.90 5.94 -8.32
N ILE A 198 4.15 6.35 -7.28
CA ILE A 198 2.84 5.79 -6.96
C ILE A 198 1.73 6.34 -7.85
N GLN A 199 1.74 7.63 -8.20
CA GLN A 199 0.67 8.26 -8.99
C GLN A 199 0.46 7.58 -10.36
N PRO A 200 1.51 7.31 -11.17
CA PRO A 200 1.33 6.60 -12.44
C PRO A 200 0.78 5.18 -12.26
N MET A 201 1.15 4.50 -11.18
CA MET A 201 0.63 3.16 -10.87
C MET A 201 -0.85 3.19 -10.50
N LEU A 202 -1.31 4.24 -9.81
CA LEU A 202 -2.74 4.43 -9.51
C LEU A 202 -3.56 4.66 -10.78
N LEU A 203 -2.98 5.35 -11.77
CA LEU A 203 -3.58 5.64 -13.08
C LEU A 203 -3.49 4.48 -14.07
N GLY A 204 -2.62 3.50 -13.79
CA GLY A 204 -2.31 2.43 -14.71
C GLY A 204 -1.48 2.83 -15.92
N GLU A 205 -0.73 3.93 -15.79
CA GLU A 205 0.16 4.45 -16.81
C GLU A 205 1.53 3.78 -16.74
N GLN A 206 2.15 3.58 -17.91
CA GLN A 206 3.52 3.09 -18.01
C GLN A 206 4.41 4.25 -18.44
N ILE A 207 4.93 4.98 -17.46
CA ILE A 207 5.87 6.09 -17.70
C ILE A 207 7.29 5.70 -17.27
N PRO A 208 8.34 6.28 -17.87
CA PRO A 208 9.70 6.14 -17.38
C PRO A 208 9.81 6.67 -15.94
N LEU A 209 10.21 5.81 -15.01
CA LEU A 209 10.41 6.18 -13.60
C LEU A 209 11.88 6.48 -13.34
N SER A 210 12.14 7.43 -12.43
CA SER A 210 13.48 7.67 -11.90
C SER A 210 13.97 6.41 -11.18
N LYS A 211 15.19 5.98 -11.50
CA LYS A 211 15.83 4.83 -10.83
C LYS A 211 15.95 5.09 -9.32
N GLU A 212 16.41 6.27 -8.92
CA GLU A 212 16.61 6.65 -7.51
C GLU A 212 15.29 6.74 -6.72
N ASP A 213 14.21 7.22 -7.36
CA ASP A 213 12.89 7.24 -6.71
C ASP A 213 12.30 5.82 -6.64
N THR A 214 12.51 5.00 -7.67
CA THR A 214 12.03 3.61 -7.69
C THR A 214 12.72 2.77 -6.62
N GLU A 215 14.06 2.82 -6.55
CA GLU A 215 14.84 2.10 -5.52
C GLU A 215 14.40 2.49 -4.11
N TYR A 216 14.17 3.79 -3.87
CA TYR A 216 13.67 4.27 -2.59
C TYR A 216 12.31 3.69 -2.21
N VAL A 217 11.36 3.65 -3.14
CA VAL A 217 10.01 3.14 -2.87
C VAL A 217 10.03 1.61 -2.75
N VAL A 218 10.96 0.92 -3.42
CA VAL A 218 11.24 -0.52 -3.24
C VAL A 218 11.80 -0.77 -1.84
N ASP A 219 12.73 0.05 -1.36
CA ASP A 219 13.32 -0.08 -0.01
C ASP A 219 12.29 0.20 1.08
N LEU A 220 11.34 1.11 0.85
CA LEU A 220 10.18 1.29 1.72
C LEU A 220 9.22 0.08 1.72
N GLY A 221 9.36 -0.84 0.77
CA GLY A 221 8.47 -1.99 0.60
C GLY A 221 7.11 -1.65 -0.02
N LEU A 222 6.91 -0.42 -0.51
CA LEU A 222 5.67 0.04 -1.13
C LEU A 222 5.45 -0.53 -2.53
N VAL A 223 6.54 -0.75 -3.26
CA VAL A 223 6.52 -1.32 -4.62
C VAL A 223 7.49 -2.48 -4.74
N HIS A 224 7.20 -3.36 -5.69
CA HIS A 224 8.07 -4.46 -6.08
C HIS A 224 8.38 -4.33 -7.57
N GLN A 225 9.65 -4.53 -7.91
CA GLN A 225 10.08 -4.63 -9.29
C GLN A 225 10.26 -6.11 -9.64
N ASN A 226 9.53 -6.56 -10.65
CA ASN A 226 9.62 -7.95 -11.10
C ASN A 226 10.90 -8.18 -11.94
N GLN A 227 11.13 -9.43 -12.33
CA GLN A 227 12.31 -9.81 -13.12
C GLN A 227 12.35 -9.17 -14.52
N ASN A 228 11.21 -8.73 -15.08
CA ASN A 228 11.17 -8.07 -16.37
C ASN A 228 11.31 -6.54 -16.27
N GLY A 229 11.59 -6.02 -15.07
CA GLY A 229 11.79 -4.60 -14.80
C GLY A 229 10.49 -3.81 -14.60
N HIS A 230 9.32 -4.44 -14.71
CA HIS A 230 8.04 -3.82 -14.43
C HIS A 230 7.83 -3.64 -12.93
N THR A 231 7.46 -2.43 -12.54
CA THR A 231 7.23 -2.04 -11.16
C THR A 231 5.73 -2.00 -10.87
N GLU A 232 5.32 -2.64 -9.78
CA GLU A 232 3.94 -2.68 -9.31
C GLU A 232 3.88 -2.43 -7.80
N ILE A 233 2.71 -1.99 -7.29
CA ILE A 233 2.48 -1.89 -5.84
C ILE A 233 2.74 -3.26 -5.20
N ALA A 234 3.46 -3.28 -4.09
CA ALA A 234 4.16 -4.48 -3.61
C ALA A 234 3.25 -5.67 -3.27
N ASN A 235 2.01 -5.43 -2.86
CA ASN A 235 1.06 -6.48 -2.50
C ASN A 235 -0.40 -5.99 -2.57
N ARG A 236 -1.35 -6.92 -2.49
CA ARG A 236 -2.78 -6.60 -2.62
C ARG A 236 -3.34 -5.78 -1.46
N ILE A 237 -2.80 -5.93 -0.26
CA ILE A 237 -3.22 -5.10 0.87
C ILE A 237 -2.83 -3.64 0.60
N TYR A 238 -1.60 -3.36 0.17
CA TYR A 238 -1.17 -1.99 -0.15
C TYR A 238 -1.92 -1.40 -1.35
N GLN A 239 -2.27 -2.23 -2.32
CA GLN A 239 -3.12 -1.84 -3.44
C GLN A 239 -4.49 -1.31 -3.01
N GLU A 240 -5.01 -1.78 -1.87
CA GLU A 240 -6.27 -1.33 -1.28
C GLU A 240 -6.09 -0.18 -0.29
N VAL A 241 -5.06 -0.26 0.56
CA VAL A 241 -4.76 0.72 1.61
C VAL A 241 -4.31 2.06 1.02
N ILE A 242 -3.41 2.07 0.02
CA ILE A 242 -2.84 3.32 -0.52
C ILE A 242 -3.95 4.27 -1.02
N PRO A 243 -4.87 3.85 -1.92
CA PRO A 243 -5.91 4.76 -2.39
C PRO A 243 -6.86 5.21 -1.27
N ARG A 244 -7.15 4.31 -0.31
CA ARG A 244 -8.05 4.55 0.83
C ARG A 244 -7.47 5.59 1.78
N GLU A 245 -6.17 5.56 2.01
CA GLU A 245 -5.47 6.60 2.78
C GLU A 245 -5.41 7.93 2.03
N LEU A 246 -5.08 7.91 0.74
CA LEU A 246 -5.04 9.13 -0.08
C LEU A 246 -6.40 9.83 -0.19
N SER A 247 -7.49 9.08 -0.02
CA SER A 247 -8.87 9.58 -0.13
C SER A 247 -9.58 9.77 1.22
N TRP A 248 -8.93 9.48 2.35
CA TRP A 248 -9.59 9.45 3.66
C TRP A 248 -10.15 10.80 4.12
N GLY A 249 -9.35 11.86 4.03
CA GLY A 249 -9.79 13.19 4.45
C GLY A 249 -11.03 13.65 3.68
N PHE A 250 -11.10 13.28 2.40
CA PHE A 250 -12.24 13.54 1.55
C PHE A 250 -13.47 12.72 1.96
N GLN A 251 -13.30 11.43 2.26
CA GLN A 251 -14.38 10.58 2.77
C GLN A 251 -15.03 11.18 4.03
N MET A 252 -14.22 11.68 4.98
CA MET A 252 -14.72 12.26 6.23
C MET A 252 -15.45 13.60 6.03
N GLY A 253 -15.06 14.37 5.01
CA GLY A 253 -15.72 15.64 4.68
C GLY A 253 -17.06 15.48 3.93
N MET A 254 -17.38 14.30 3.41
CA MET A 254 -18.58 14.07 2.61
C MET A 254 -19.82 13.78 3.46
N VAL A 255 -20.88 14.56 3.22
CA VAL A 255 -22.23 14.30 3.75
C VAL A 255 -22.98 13.41 2.78
N GLN A 256 -22.79 12.09 2.92
CA GLN A 256 -23.50 11.07 2.17
C GLN A 256 -23.98 9.97 3.11
N GLU A 257 -25.26 9.61 3.06
CA GLU A 257 -25.83 8.52 3.86
C GLU A 257 -26.16 7.32 3.00
N THR A 258 -25.78 6.14 3.48
CA THR A 258 -26.04 4.88 2.79
C THR A 258 -27.52 4.65 2.51
N ALA A 259 -28.39 5.03 3.45
CA ALA A 259 -29.84 4.88 3.34
C ALA A 259 -30.43 5.59 2.11
N TRP A 260 -29.77 6.63 1.58
CA TRP A 260 -30.25 7.35 0.40
C TRP A 260 -30.16 6.52 -0.87
N TYR A 261 -29.28 5.51 -0.89
CA TYR A 261 -28.96 4.70 -2.07
C TYR A 261 -29.40 3.25 -1.93
N VAL A 262 -29.99 2.85 -0.81
CA VAL A 262 -30.50 1.49 -0.61
C VAL A 262 -32.01 1.48 -0.88
N ASP A 263 -32.44 0.59 -1.77
CA ASP A 263 -33.84 0.34 -2.01
C ASP A 263 -34.47 -0.33 -0.79
N THR A 264 -35.49 0.31 -0.21
CA THR A 264 -36.09 -0.13 1.06
C THR A 264 -36.88 -1.42 0.95
N THR A 265 -37.25 -1.84 -0.26
CA THR A 265 -38.06 -3.06 -0.48
C THR A 265 -37.18 -4.27 -0.75
N SER A 266 -36.19 -4.11 -1.62
CA SER A 266 -35.28 -5.19 -2.04
C SER A 266 -34.00 -5.27 -1.21
N GLY A 267 -33.64 -4.21 -0.48
CA GLY A 267 -32.37 -4.08 0.24
C GLY A 267 -31.15 -3.89 -0.67
N LYS A 268 -31.35 -3.78 -1.98
CA LYS A 268 -30.27 -3.61 -2.97
C LYS A 268 -29.73 -2.18 -2.98
N LEU A 269 -28.46 -2.05 -3.32
CA LEU A 269 -27.85 -0.77 -3.62
C LEU A 269 -28.32 -0.30 -5.01
N ASN A 270 -28.97 0.84 -5.07
CA ASN A 270 -29.33 1.53 -6.30
C ASN A 270 -28.12 2.28 -6.84
N ILE A 271 -27.30 1.55 -7.61
CA ILE A 271 -26.04 2.08 -8.14
C ILE A 271 -26.26 3.20 -9.16
N ASP A 272 -27.33 3.17 -9.95
CA ASP A 272 -27.64 4.23 -10.92
C ASP A 272 -27.90 5.55 -10.20
N LYS A 273 -28.69 5.51 -9.11
CA LYS A 273 -28.93 6.68 -8.26
C LYS A 273 -27.64 7.16 -7.59
N LEU A 274 -26.78 6.24 -7.16
CA LEU A 274 -25.49 6.55 -6.56
C LEU A 274 -24.57 7.26 -7.55
N LEU A 275 -24.40 6.70 -8.75
CA LEU A 275 -23.52 7.25 -9.77
C LEU A 275 -24.06 8.55 -10.36
N ALA A 276 -25.38 8.71 -10.47
CA ALA A 276 -26.00 9.98 -10.80
C ALA A 276 -25.71 11.05 -9.73
N ALA A 277 -25.81 10.69 -8.44
CA ALA A 277 -25.46 11.61 -7.37
C ALA A 277 -23.95 11.93 -7.35
N PHE A 278 -23.10 10.95 -7.62
CA PHE A 278 -21.66 11.18 -7.77
C PHE A 278 -21.36 12.11 -8.95
N GLN A 279 -22.04 11.95 -10.09
CA GLN A 279 -21.89 12.80 -11.26
C GLN A 279 -22.26 14.27 -10.95
N SER A 280 -23.38 14.51 -10.25
CA SER A 280 -23.75 15.84 -9.77
C SER A 280 -22.73 16.39 -8.76
N PHE A 281 -22.32 15.59 -7.79
CA PHE A 281 -21.31 15.96 -6.80
C PHE A 281 -19.98 16.33 -7.47
N PHE A 282 -19.53 15.53 -8.44
CA PHE A 282 -18.30 15.76 -9.19
C PHE A 282 -18.38 17.07 -9.97
N ARG A 283 -19.50 17.36 -10.62
CA ARG A 283 -19.73 18.64 -11.30
C ARG A 283 -19.60 19.84 -10.36
N GLU A 284 -20.20 19.77 -9.18
CA GLU A 284 -20.26 20.90 -8.24
C GLU A 284 -18.95 21.11 -7.47
N ASN A 285 -18.18 20.06 -7.24
CA ASN A 285 -17.09 20.07 -6.26
C ASN A 285 -15.72 19.72 -6.84
N SER A 286 -15.64 19.14 -8.04
CA SER A 286 -14.37 18.57 -8.54
C SER A 286 -13.25 19.61 -8.62
N GLU A 287 -13.48 20.84 -9.05
CA GLU A 287 -12.41 21.85 -9.15
C GLU A 287 -11.74 22.11 -7.80
N HIS A 288 -12.52 22.33 -6.74
CA HIS A 288 -12.00 22.58 -5.40
C HIS A 288 -11.32 21.34 -4.80
N TRP A 289 -11.91 20.17 -4.99
CA TRP A 289 -11.45 18.93 -4.37
C TRP A 289 -10.23 18.35 -5.11
N LEU A 290 -10.20 18.42 -6.45
CA LEU A 290 -9.07 17.97 -7.26
C LEU A 290 -7.81 18.80 -7.00
N GLN A 291 -7.94 20.10 -6.72
CA GLN A 291 -6.81 20.96 -6.35
C GLN A 291 -6.20 20.59 -4.99
N GLN A 292 -6.98 20.02 -4.07
CA GLN A 292 -6.53 19.62 -2.74
C GLN A 292 -5.84 18.25 -2.73
N PHE A 293 -6.06 17.41 -3.74
CA PHE A 293 -5.33 16.15 -3.84
C PHE A 293 -3.85 16.44 -4.10
N GLN A 294 -2.98 15.87 -3.27
CA GLN A 294 -1.56 15.79 -3.62
C GLN A 294 -1.40 15.01 -4.93
N TYR A 295 -2.14 13.91 -5.09
CA TYR A 295 -2.14 13.04 -6.28
C TYR A 295 -3.13 13.56 -7.34
N GLN A 296 -2.92 14.79 -7.83
CA GLN A 296 -3.89 15.52 -8.66
C GLN A 296 -4.38 14.74 -9.88
N GLU A 297 -3.48 14.07 -10.61
CA GLU A 297 -3.87 13.35 -11.82
C GLU A 297 -4.75 12.13 -11.54
N ALA A 298 -4.57 11.49 -10.37
CA ALA A 298 -5.40 10.39 -9.88
C ALA A 298 -6.62 10.88 -9.08
N GLY A 299 -6.81 12.19 -8.94
CA GLY A 299 -7.81 12.80 -8.07
C GLY A 299 -9.23 12.34 -8.40
N SER A 300 -9.61 12.24 -9.68
CA SER A 300 -10.96 11.81 -10.07
C SER A 300 -11.29 10.39 -9.60
N GLN A 301 -10.31 9.50 -9.72
CA GLN A 301 -10.42 8.12 -9.27
C GLN A 301 -10.46 8.03 -7.74
N LEU A 302 -9.58 8.75 -7.06
CA LEU A 302 -9.53 8.79 -5.59
C LEU A 302 -10.82 9.38 -5.02
N LEU A 303 -11.41 10.37 -5.70
CA LEU A 303 -12.67 10.98 -5.30
C LEU A 303 -13.86 10.02 -5.45
N LEU A 304 -13.95 9.29 -6.58
CA LEU A 304 -14.94 8.23 -6.74
C LEU A 304 -14.79 7.18 -5.63
N GLN A 305 -13.56 6.78 -5.34
CA GLN A 305 -13.31 5.80 -4.29
C GLN A 305 -13.73 6.30 -2.91
N ALA A 306 -13.40 7.54 -2.53
CA ALA A 306 -13.89 8.14 -1.28
C ALA A 306 -15.41 8.14 -1.22
N PHE A 307 -16.07 8.52 -2.32
CA PHE A 307 -17.53 8.58 -2.41
C PHE A 307 -18.17 7.20 -2.23
N LEU A 308 -17.67 6.19 -2.95
CA LEU A 308 -18.13 4.81 -2.81
C LEU A 308 -17.88 4.27 -1.41
N GLN A 309 -16.69 4.48 -0.84
CA GLN A 309 -16.37 4.02 0.50
C GLN A 309 -17.24 4.68 1.57
N ARG A 310 -17.55 5.97 1.44
CA ARG A 310 -18.43 6.69 2.37
C ARG A 310 -19.83 6.06 2.46
N ILE A 311 -20.31 5.50 1.37
CA ILE A 311 -21.65 4.93 1.22
C ILE A 311 -21.63 3.42 1.50
N VAL A 312 -20.69 2.69 0.92
CA VAL A 312 -20.66 1.23 0.91
C VAL A 312 -20.15 0.66 2.24
N ASN A 313 -19.28 1.35 2.97
CA ASN A 313 -18.71 0.82 4.22
C ASN A 313 -19.75 0.58 5.34
N SER A 314 -21.00 1.02 5.18
CA SER A 314 -22.12 0.74 6.12
C SER A 314 -22.80 -0.62 5.88
N GLY A 315 -22.05 -1.64 5.42
CA GLY A 315 -22.55 -3.00 5.24
C GLY A 315 -21.94 -3.76 4.07
N GLY A 316 -21.48 -3.06 3.03
CA GLY A 316 -20.78 -3.65 1.89
C GLY A 316 -19.27 -3.38 1.93
N ARG A 317 -18.60 -3.74 0.83
CA ARG A 317 -17.19 -3.44 0.59
C ARG A 317 -16.92 -3.11 -0.87
N VAL A 318 -15.85 -2.35 -1.11
CA VAL A 318 -15.37 -2.01 -2.45
C VAL A 318 -14.04 -2.74 -2.65
N GLU A 319 -14.04 -3.75 -3.51
CA GLU A 319 -12.86 -4.51 -3.87
C GLU A 319 -12.24 -3.96 -5.17
N ARG A 320 -10.94 -4.23 -5.35
CA ARG A 320 -10.23 -4.05 -6.62
C ARG A 320 -9.82 -5.43 -7.13
N GLU A 321 -10.29 -5.84 -8.31
CA GLU A 321 -9.87 -7.13 -8.87
C GLU A 321 -8.65 -7.00 -9.77
N TYR A 322 -7.69 -7.90 -9.53
CA TYR A 322 -6.46 -8.06 -10.29
C TYR A 322 -6.59 -9.27 -11.22
N GLY A 323 -7.38 -9.12 -12.28
CA GLY A 323 -7.38 -10.01 -13.44
C GLY A 323 -6.49 -9.45 -14.55
N LEU A 324 -5.48 -10.21 -14.99
CA LEU A 324 -4.65 -9.94 -16.18
C LEU A 324 -3.58 -8.84 -16.08
N GLY A 325 -2.90 -8.68 -14.94
CA GLY A 325 -1.62 -7.95 -14.90
C GLY A 325 -1.68 -6.53 -15.48
N ARG A 326 -2.84 -5.88 -15.38
CA ARG A 326 -3.06 -4.53 -15.86
C ARG A 326 -3.36 -3.65 -14.67
N MET A 327 -2.54 -2.61 -14.55
CA MET A 327 -2.53 -1.64 -13.47
C MET A 327 -3.79 -0.72 -13.45
N ARG A 328 -4.98 -1.19 -13.85
CA ARG A 328 -6.15 -0.32 -14.03
C ARG A 328 -7.20 -0.54 -12.96
N THR A 329 -7.93 0.54 -12.70
CA THR A 329 -8.83 0.72 -11.57
C THR A 329 -10.20 0.14 -11.88
N ASP A 330 -10.30 -1.17 -11.75
CA ASP A 330 -11.56 -1.87 -11.89
C ASP A 330 -12.09 -2.12 -10.46
N LEU A 331 -13.20 -1.47 -10.11
CA LEU A 331 -13.81 -1.58 -8.80
C LEU A 331 -14.95 -2.61 -8.85
N LEU A 332 -15.07 -3.42 -7.80
CA LEU A 332 -16.22 -4.28 -7.56
C LEU A 332 -16.85 -3.88 -6.24
N VAL A 333 -18.08 -3.37 -6.32
CA VAL A 333 -18.90 -3.15 -5.13
C VAL A 333 -19.58 -4.46 -4.79
N ILE A 334 -19.37 -4.93 -3.56
CA ILE A 334 -20.07 -6.08 -2.98
C ILE A 334 -20.99 -5.56 -1.89
N TRP A 335 -22.28 -5.74 -2.10
CA TRP A 335 -23.33 -5.25 -1.20
C TRP A 335 -24.15 -6.44 -0.66
N PRO A 336 -24.29 -6.61 0.66
CA PRO A 336 -25.08 -7.70 1.21
C PRO A 336 -26.57 -7.46 0.96
N VAL A 337 -27.28 -8.52 0.60
CA VAL A 337 -28.74 -8.53 0.43
C VAL A 337 -29.30 -9.79 1.08
N SER A 338 -30.60 -9.81 1.37
CA SER A 338 -31.23 -10.97 2.03
C SER A 338 -31.06 -12.29 1.27
N SER A 339 -30.88 -12.23 -0.05
CA SER A 339 -30.68 -13.38 -0.94
C SER A 339 -29.20 -13.70 -1.26
N GLY A 340 -28.24 -13.05 -0.59
CA GLY A 340 -26.81 -13.27 -0.82
C GLY A 340 -26.05 -11.95 -0.97
N VAL A 341 -25.36 -11.77 -2.09
CA VAL A 341 -24.57 -10.56 -2.37
C VAL A 341 -24.93 -10.00 -3.74
N GLN A 342 -25.13 -8.69 -3.81
CA GLN A 342 -25.14 -7.93 -5.05
C GLN A 342 -23.69 -7.56 -5.40
N LYS A 343 -23.31 -7.77 -6.66
CA LYS A 343 -21.98 -7.50 -7.19
C LYS A 343 -22.11 -6.49 -8.32
N ILE A 344 -21.39 -5.38 -8.26
CA ILE A 344 -21.47 -4.33 -9.28
C ILE A 344 -20.08 -3.98 -9.76
N VAL A 345 -19.86 -4.09 -11.06
CA VAL A 345 -18.58 -3.76 -11.70
C VAL A 345 -18.58 -2.29 -12.11
N ILE A 346 -17.51 -1.57 -11.76
CA ILE A 346 -17.28 -0.18 -12.14
C ILE A 346 -15.88 -0.07 -12.76
N GLU A 347 -15.83 0.22 -14.06
CA GLU A 347 -14.62 0.48 -14.82
C GLU A 347 -14.39 2.00 -14.96
N LEU A 348 -13.14 2.44 -14.87
CA LEU A 348 -12.77 3.84 -15.06
C LEU A 348 -11.91 4.04 -16.32
N LYS A 349 -12.20 5.11 -17.06
CA LYS A 349 -11.38 5.60 -18.18
C LYS A 349 -11.19 7.11 -18.09
N LEU A 350 -9.98 7.57 -18.40
CA LEU A 350 -9.72 8.96 -18.73
C LEU A 350 -9.94 9.18 -20.23
N LEU A 351 -10.55 10.30 -20.60
CA LEU A 351 -10.70 10.71 -21.98
C LEU A 351 -9.36 11.27 -22.50
N HIS A 352 -8.63 10.47 -23.29
CA HIS A 352 -7.38 10.92 -23.94
C HIS A 352 -7.54 11.26 -25.43
N HIS A 353 -8.55 10.69 -26.07
CA HIS A 353 -8.81 10.85 -27.51
C HIS A 353 -10.28 11.22 -27.72
N SER A 354 -10.98 10.52 -28.61
CA SER A 354 -12.42 10.69 -28.79
C SER A 354 -13.23 9.88 -27.78
N ARG A 355 -14.43 10.38 -27.45
CA ARG A 355 -15.39 9.67 -26.60
C ARG A 355 -15.73 8.26 -27.15
N PRO A 356 -16.07 8.08 -28.45
CA PRO A 356 -16.37 6.74 -28.98
C PRO A 356 -15.21 5.75 -28.83
N SER A 357 -13.97 6.19 -29.08
CA SER A 357 -12.79 5.34 -28.92
C SER A 357 -12.58 4.94 -27.46
N THR A 358 -12.72 5.89 -26.55
CA THR A 358 -12.55 5.66 -25.10
C THR A 358 -13.61 4.70 -24.56
N ILE A 359 -14.87 4.87 -24.97
CA ILE A 359 -15.96 3.96 -24.63
C ILE A 359 -15.68 2.56 -25.17
N ALA A 360 -15.33 2.42 -26.45
CA ALA A 360 -15.02 1.12 -27.05
C ALA A 360 -13.86 0.39 -26.34
N GLN A 361 -12.85 1.13 -25.87
CA GLN A 361 -11.74 0.59 -25.09
C GLN A 361 -12.15 0.16 -23.66
N GLY A 362 -13.20 0.76 -23.09
CA GLY A 362 -13.73 0.43 -21.77
C GLY A 362 -14.72 -0.75 -21.77
N LEU A 363 -15.56 -0.89 -22.80
CA LEU A 363 -16.62 -1.90 -22.84
C LEU A 363 -16.11 -3.35 -22.70
N LYS A 364 -15.00 -3.69 -23.38
CA LYS A 364 -14.44 -5.04 -23.34
C LYS A 364 -13.93 -5.40 -21.93
N PRO A 365 -13.05 -4.61 -21.28
CA PRO A 365 -12.66 -4.84 -19.88
C PRO A 365 -13.85 -4.95 -18.93
N THR A 366 -14.81 -4.02 -18.98
CA THR A 366 -15.99 -4.05 -18.12
C THR A 366 -16.76 -5.36 -18.27
N TRP A 367 -17.03 -5.80 -19.50
CA TRP A 367 -17.70 -7.08 -19.75
C TRP A 367 -16.90 -8.28 -19.25
N GLN A 368 -15.57 -8.30 -19.45
CA GLN A 368 -14.73 -9.40 -18.96
C GLN A 368 -14.79 -9.51 -17.43
N TYR A 369 -14.87 -8.38 -16.74
CA TYR A 369 -14.99 -8.38 -15.29
C TYR A 369 -16.39 -8.78 -14.82
N MET A 370 -17.44 -8.33 -15.49
CA MET A 370 -18.82 -8.78 -15.23
C MET A 370 -18.97 -10.30 -15.34
N ASP A 371 -18.44 -10.88 -16.42
CA ASP A 371 -18.42 -12.33 -16.67
C ASP A 371 -17.71 -13.09 -15.54
N LYS A 372 -16.54 -12.60 -15.12
CA LYS A 372 -15.75 -13.21 -14.05
C LYS A 372 -16.40 -13.06 -12.67
N ALA A 373 -16.99 -11.91 -12.38
CA ALA A 373 -17.67 -11.64 -11.12
C ALA A 373 -19.02 -12.37 -11.02
N GLY A 374 -19.55 -12.83 -12.16
CA GLY A 374 -20.87 -13.46 -12.27
C GLY A 374 -22.01 -12.47 -12.08
N THR A 375 -21.86 -11.24 -12.59
CA THR A 375 -22.88 -10.17 -12.48
C THR A 375 -23.31 -9.64 -13.85
N SER A 376 -24.53 -9.11 -13.90
CA SER A 376 -25.06 -8.36 -15.04
C SER A 376 -25.04 -6.84 -14.82
N GLU A 377 -24.57 -6.37 -13.66
CA GLU A 377 -24.51 -4.95 -13.30
C GLU A 377 -23.10 -4.40 -13.58
N GLY A 378 -22.96 -3.61 -14.64
CA GLY A 378 -21.69 -3.06 -15.09
C GLY A 378 -21.78 -1.60 -15.51
N HIS A 379 -20.84 -0.80 -15.03
CA HIS A 379 -20.77 0.64 -15.24
C HIS A 379 -19.41 1.04 -15.77
N LEU A 380 -19.38 1.92 -16.76
CA LEU A 380 -18.16 2.50 -17.32
C LEU A 380 -18.17 4.01 -17.09
N LEU A 381 -17.23 4.52 -16.30
CA LEU A 381 -17.09 5.95 -16.02
C LEU A 381 -15.99 6.53 -16.90
N VAL A 382 -16.32 7.57 -17.65
CA VAL A 382 -15.41 8.29 -18.55
C VAL A 382 -15.22 9.70 -17.99
N PHE A 383 -14.01 9.99 -17.51
CA PHE A 383 -13.64 11.30 -16.97
C PHE A 383 -13.00 12.18 -18.05
N ASP A 384 -13.59 13.33 -18.31
CA ASP A 384 -13.09 14.38 -19.18
C ASP A 384 -12.41 15.50 -18.38
N ARG A 385 -11.08 15.50 -18.40
CA ARG A 385 -10.26 16.46 -17.67
C ARG A 385 -10.02 17.77 -18.41
N ASP A 386 -10.59 18.00 -19.60
CA ASP A 386 -10.38 19.25 -20.33
C ASP A 386 -11.05 20.43 -19.58
N PRO A 387 -10.30 21.37 -19.00
CA PRO A 387 -10.88 22.47 -18.25
C PRO A 387 -11.67 23.44 -19.15
N ASN A 388 -11.48 23.41 -20.47
CA ASN A 388 -12.13 24.32 -21.40
C ASN A 388 -13.47 23.79 -21.92
N ARG A 389 -13.79 22.52 -21.65
CA ARG A 389 -15.02 21.90 -22.10
C ARG A 389 -16.15 22.14 -21.09
N ALA A 390 -17.31 22.58 -21.57
CA ALA A 390 -18.46 22.84 -20.73
C ALA A 390 -18.96 21.55 -20.05
N TRP A 391 -19.42 21.68 -18.80
CA TRP A 391 -19.95 20.53 -18.03
C TRP A 391 -21.11 19.82 -18.72
N GLU A 392 -21.95 20.55 -19.45
CA GLU A 392 -23.06 19.97 -20.22
C GLU A 392 -22.61 19.00 -21.31
N ASP A 393 -21.39 19.18 -21.84
CA ASP A 393 -20.81 18.28 -22.85
C ASP A 393 -20.07 17.08 -22.23
N LYS A 394 -19.72 17.18 -20.95
CA LYS A 394 -19.03 16.14 -20.18
C LYS A 394 -20.02 15.16 -19.56
N ILE A 395 -21.14 15.68 -19.03
CA ILE A 395 -22.12 14.93 -18.26
C ILE A 395 -23.09 14.21 -19.18
N PHE A 396 -23.04 12.88 -19.18
CA PHE A 396 -24.01 12.05 -19.87
C PHE A 396 -24.20 10.71 -19.16
N SER A 397 -25.30 10.02 -19.46
CA SER A 397 -25.50 8.61 -19.11
C SER A 397 -26.17 7.91 -20.29
N GLU A 398 -25.58 6.81 -20.76
CA GLU A 398 -26.12 6.04 -21.90
C GLU A 398 -25.90 4.54 -21.72
N ALA A 399 -26.85 3.74 -22.19
CA ALA A 399 -26.73 2.29 -22.21
C ALA A 399 -26.00 1.83 -23.48
N GLN A 400 -24.94 1.03 -23.31
CA GLN A 400 -24.22 0.37 -24.39
C GLN A 400 -24.42 -1.14 -24.29
N THR A 401 -24.69 -1.80 -25.40
CA THR A 401 -24.77 -3.27 -25.43
C THR A 401 -23.45 -3.84 -25.92
N TYR A 402 -22.85 -4.72 -25.12
CA TYR A 402 -21.65 -5.47 -25.50
C TYR A 402 -21.85 -6.96 -25.20
N LYS A 403 -21.76 -7.80 -26.24
CA LYS A 403 -21.97 -9.26 -26.14
C LYS A 403 -23.24 -9.65 -25.35
N ASN A 404 -24.38 -9.02 -25.70
CA ASN A 404 -25.70 -9.24 -25.08
C ASN A 404 -25.82 -8.85 -23.60
N GLN A 405 -24.84 -8.14 -23.03
CA GLN A 405 -24.97 -7.49 -21.73
C GLN A 405 -25.03 -5.98 -21.89
N THR A 406 -25.81 -5.34 -21.03
CA THR A 406 -25.93 -3.89 -20.97
C THR A 406 -24.89 -3.34 -19.99
N ILE A 407 -24.13 -2.35 -20.46
CA ILE A 407 -23.19 -1.57 -19.64
C ILE A 407 -23.66 -0.12 -19.67
N ILE A 408 -23.84 0.50 -18.49
CA ILE A 408 -24.24 1.90 -18.40
C ILE A 408 -22.97 2.76 -18.38
N VAL A 409 -22.84 3.65 -19.36
CA VAL A 409 -21.69 4.54 -19.52
C VAL A 409 -22.04 5.91 -18.96
N TRP A 410 -21.18 6.43 -18.09
CA TRP A 410 -21.33 7.72 -17.42
C TRP A 410 -20.19 8.63 -17.86
N GLY A 411 -20.51 9.82 -18.35
CA GLY A 411 -19.54 10.88 -18.61
C GLY A 411 -19.50 11.88 -17.47
N MET A 412 -18.32 12.37 -17.11
CA MET A 412 -18.16 13.43 -16.11
C MET A 412 -16.88 14.21 -16.29
#